data_AF-A0A2S9JH06-F1
#
_entry.id   AF-A0A2S9JH06-F1
#
_cell.length_a   1.000
_cell.length_b   1.000
_cell.length_c   1.000
_cell.angle_alpha   90.00
_cell.angle_beta   90.00
_cell.angle_gamma   90.00
#
_symmetry.space_group_name_H-M   'P 1'
#
loop_
_entity.id
_entity.type
_entity.pdbx_description
1 polymer ?
#
loop_
_entity_poly.entity_id
_entity_poly.type
_entity_poly.pdbx_seq_one_letter_code
_entity_poly.pdbx_strand_id
1 'polypeptide(L)'
;MENVQSAWQTTAILIARIIFAAVFLMAVSFKFMGMGATAGYIAAAGFPFPLFLAWCAAILEVLLVIAFLTGVFFTPAAVVAAVYVIFLGFSFHGPSHWAGNQDEFGFFVDHFTFVAGLLFAAVHGPGSVLALKAGWTGRA
;
A
#
# COMPACT_ATOMS: atom_id res chain seq x y z
N MET A 1 13.61 -27.60 -12.64
CA MET A 1 12.81 -27.06 -13.76
C MET A 1 12.59 -25.59 -13.45
N GLU A 2 13.12 -24.69 -14.28
CA GLU A 2 12.80 -23.27 -14.16
C GLU A 2 11.30 -23.15 -14.43
N ASN A 3 10.52 -22.78 -13.41
CA ASN A 3 9.08 -22.71 -13.53
C ASN A 3 8.75 -21.43 -14.31
N VAL A 4 8.75 -21.53 -15.64
CA VAL A 4 8.46 -20.40 -16.54
C VAL A 4 7.01 -19.99 -16.31
N GLN A 5 6.80 -18.75 -15.85
CA GLN A 5 5.46 -18.19 -15.65
C GLN A 5 4.68 -18.22 -16.96
N SER A 6 3.43 -18.69 -16.92
CA SER A 6 2.54 -18.65 -18.08
C SER A 6 2.17 -17.21 -18.43
N ALA A 7 1.69 -16.98 -19.66
CA ALA A 7 1.21 -15.67 -20.09
C ALA A 7 0.09 -15.15 -19.16
N TRP A 8 -0.80 -16.04 -18.71
CA TRP A 8 -1.85 -15.71 -17.74
C TRP A 8 -1.28 -15.25 -16.39
N GLN A 9 -0.35 -16.01 -15.82
CA GLN A 9 0.30 -15.66 -14.55
C GLN A 9 1.01 -14.30 -14.65
N THR A 10 1.75 -14.08 -15.74
CA THR A 10 2.45 -12.82 -16.01
C THR A 10 1.47 -11.66 -16.07
N THR A 11 0.38 -11.83 -16.82
CA THR A 11 -0.66 -10.79 -17.00
C THR A 11 -1.34 -10.47 -15.67
N ALA A 12 -1.76 -11.48 -14.92
CA ALA A 12 -2.44 -11.31 -13.64
C ALA A 12 -1.54 -10.59 -12.61
N ILE A 13 -0.25 -10.95 -12.55
CA ILE A 13 0.72 -10.29 -11.67
C ILE A 13 0.89 -8.81 -12.05
N LEU A 14 1.07 -8.50 -13.34
CA LEU A 14 1.21 -7.12 -13.78
C LEU A 14 -0.04 -6.28 -13.47
N ILE A 15 -1.23 -6.83 -13.68
CA ILE A 15 -2.49 -6.15 -13.34
C ILE A 15 -2.55 -5.88 -11.83
N ALA A 16 -2.28 -6.88 -10.98
CA ALA A 16 -2.28 -6.70 -9.53
C ALA A 16 -1.29 -5.60 -9.10
N ARG A 17 -0.08 -5.59 -9.67
CA ARG A 17 0.95 -4.57 -9.42
C ARG A 17 0.49 -3.17 -9.80
N ILE A 18 -0.15 -3.03 -10.96
CA ILE A 18 -0.69 -1.74 -11.42
C ILE A 18 -1.81 -1.28 -10.50
N ILE A 19 -2.70 -2.16 -10.04
CA ILE A 19 -3.75 -1.81 -9.09
C ILE A 19 -3.16 -1.31 -7.77
N PHE A 20 -2.19 -2.03 -7.18
CA PHE A 20 -1.52 -1.59 -5.95
C PHE A 20 -0.85 -0.22 -6.15
N ALA A 21 -0.10 -0.06 -7.24
CA ALA A 21 0.56 1.20 -7.57
C ALA A 21 -0.45 2.35 -7.76
N ALA A 22 -1.57 2.11 -8.45
CA ALA A 22 -2.58 3.13 -8.71
C ALA A 22 -3.24 3.62 -7.41
N VAL A 23 -3.55 2.71 -6.48
CA VAL A 23 -4.14 3.08 -5.17
C VAL A 23 -3.19 3.96 -4.37
N PHE A 24 -1.91 3.57 -4.24
CA PHE A 24 -0.92 4.40 -3.53
C PHE A 24 -0.59 5.70 -4.27
N LEU A 25 -0.60 5.69 -5.60
CA LEU A 25 -0.39 6.89 -6.43
C LEU A 25 -1.53 7.89 -6.24
N MET A 26 -2.77 7.41 -6.20
CA MET A 26 -3.92 8.26 -5.88
C MET A 26 -3.80 8.83 -4.47
N ALA A 27 -3.49 8.00 -3.47
CA ALA A 27 -3.35 8.43 -2.08
C ALA A 27 -2.28 9.52 -1.91
N VAL A 28 -1.12 9.35 -2.54
CA VAL A 28 -0.04 10.34 -2.44
C VAL A 28 -0.33 11.61 -3.24
N SER A 29 -1.04 11.49 -4.37
CA SER A 29 -1.47 12.66 -5.16
C SER A 29 -2.37 13.57 -4.35
N PHE A 30 -3.33 13.01 -3.61
CA PHE A 30 -4.18 13.80 -2.71
C PHE A 30 -3.37 14.47 -1.59
N LYS A 31 -2.33 13.83 -1.06
CA LYS A 31 -1.43 14.46 -0.08
C LYS A 31 -0.66 15.63 -0.67
N PHE A 32 -0.09 15.48 -1.86
CA PHE A 32 0.63 16.59 -2.50
C PHE A 32 -0.29 17.77 -2.88
N MET A 33 -1.54 17.49 -3.25
CA MET A 33 -2.54 18.54 -3.53
C MET A 33 -3.04 19.25 -2.26
N GLY A 34 -2.97 18.59 -1.10
CA GLY A 34 -3.63 19.05 0.12
C GLY A 34 -2.91 18.67 1.41
N MET A 35 -1.59 18.87 1.50
CA MET A 35 -0.78 18.38 2.63
C MET A 35 -1.25 18.92 3.98
N GLY A 36 -1.67 20.20 4.04
CA GLY A 36 -2.23 20.80 5.25
C GLY A 36 -3.55 20.15 5.69
N ALA A 37 -4.40 19.74 4.74
CA ALA A 37 -5.64 19.03 5.04
C ALA A 37 -5.34 17.63 5.59
N THR A 38 -4.39 16.89 4.99
CA THR A 38 -3.92 15.60 5.51
C THR A 38 -3.37 15.75 6.93
N ALA A 39 -2.55 16.76 7.20
CA ALA A 39 -2.07 17.04 8.55
C ALA A 39 -3.23 17.33 9.52
N GLY A 40 -4.26 18.04 9.08
CA GLY A 40 -5.49 18.26 9.84
C GLY A 40 -6.19 16.94 10.23
N TYR A 41 -6.34 16.00 9.29
CA TYR A 41 -6.91 14.67 9.58
C TYR A 41 -6.05 13.88 10.58
N ILE A 42 -4.72 13.91 10.42
CA ILE A 42 -3.79 13.26 11.37
C ILE A 42 -3.91 13.86 12.78
N ALA A 43 -4.01 15.18 12.87
CA ALA A 43 -4.21 15.87 14.15
C ALA A 43 -5.55 15.50 14.79
N ALA A 44 -6.63 15.41 13.99
CA ALA A 44 -7.95 15.03 14.46
C ALA A 44 -7.99 13.58 14.98
N ALA A 45 -7.16 12.69 14.42
CA ALA A 45 -6.94 11.34 14.93
C ALA A 45 -6.06 11.28 16.21
N GLY A 46 -5.60 12.43 16.72
CA GLY A 46 -4.87 12.53 17.99
C GLY A 46 -3.36 12.29 17.91
N PHE A 47 -2.79 12.19 16.72
CA PHE A 47 -1.34 11.96 16.57
C PHE A 47 -0.52 13.25 16.75
N PRO A 48 0.66 13.17 17.40
CA PRO A 48 1.56 14.29 17.51
C PRO A 48 2.28 14.57 16.18
N PHE A 49 2.81 15.79 16.03
CA PHE A 49 3.58 16.20 14.85
C PHE A 49 2.89 15.91 13.50
N PRO A 50 1.63 16.34 13.31
CA PRO A 50 0.79 15.89 12.20
C PRO A 50 1.37 16.18 10.80
N LEU A 51 1.98 17.35 10.61
CA LEU A 51 2.59 17.71 9.33
C LEU A 51 3.80 16.83 9.00
N PHE A 52 4.61 16.47 10.00
CA PHE A 52 5.74 15.57 9.82
C PHE A 52 5.26 14.17 9.43
N LEU A 53 4.26 13.63 10.14
CA LEU A 53 3.66 12.34 9.81
C LEU A 53 3.00 12.33 8.42
N ALA A 54 2.37 13.43 8.00
CA ALA A 54 1.83 13.58 6.65
C ALA A 54 2.91 13.43 5.58
N TRP A 55 4.08 14.04 5.78
CA TRP A 55 5.24 13.90 4.90
C TRP A 55 5.84 12.49 4.93
N CYS A 56 5.95 11.87 6.10
CA CYS A 56 6.39 10.47 6.21
C CYS A 56 5.45 9.54 5.42
N ALA A 57 4.14 9.72 5.56
CA ALA A 57 3.14 8.97 4.81
C ALA A 57 3.29 9.18 3.30
N ALA A 58 3.42 10.44 2.85
CA ALA A 58 3.60 10.75 1.43
C ALA A 58 4.87 10.11 0.85
N ILE A 59 6.00 10.21 1.55
CA ILE A 59 7.27 9.60 1.12
C ILE A 59 7.14 8.08 1.03
N LEU A 60 6.55 7.45 2.05
CA LEU A 60 6.32 6.01 2.05
C LEU A 60 5.47 5.60 0.84
N GLU A 61 4.38 6.30 0.57
CA GLU A 61 3.50 6.00 -0.56
C GLU A 61 4.20 6.17 -1.91
N VAL A 62 5.03 7.20 -2.10
CA VAL A 62 5.87 7.32 -3.31
C VAL A 62 6.78 6.10 -3.47
N LEU A 63 7.45 5.67 -2.40
CA LEU A 63 8.34 4.51 -2.43
C LEU A 63 7.57 3.22 -2.77
N LEU A 64 6.36 3.05 -2.22
CA LEU A 64 5.48 1.92 -2.53
C LEU A 64 5.07 1.92 -4.01
N VAL A 65 4.68 3.08 -4.57
CA VAL A 65 4.37 3.19 -6.01
C VAL A 65 5.55 2.74 -6.87
N ILE A 66 6.74 3.24 -6.57
CA ILE A 66 7.97 2.86 -7.30
C ILE A 66 8.24 1.35 -7.17
N ALA A 67 8.13 0.80 -5.97
CA ALA A 67 8.35 -0.63 -5.71
C ALA A 67 7.36 -1.52 -6.48
N PHE A 68 6.06 -1.18 -6.48
CA PHE A 68 5.04 -1.96 -7.18
C PHE A 68 5.17 -1.85 -8.71
N LEU A 69 5.47 -0.66 -9.25
CA LEU A 69 5.64 -0.47 -10.69
C LEU A 69 6.91 -1.14 -11.22
N THR A 70 8.02 -1.10 -10.48
CA THR A 70 9.30 -1.62 -10.94
C THR A 70 9.61 -3.04 -10.47
N GLY A 71 8.90 -3.53 -9.46
CA GLY A 71 9.17 -4.82 -8.81
C GLY A 71 10.41 -4.81 -7.90
N VAL A 72 11.07 -3.66 -7.74
CA VAL A 72 12.23 -3.53 -6.84
C VAL A 72 11.75 -3.62 -5.39
N PHE A 73 12.43 -4.43 -4.56
CA PHE A 73 12.05 -4.66 -3.16
C PHE A 73 10.57 -5.07 -2.99
N PHE A 74 9.98 -5.76 -3.97
CA PHE A 74 8.53 -5.98 -4.04
C PHE A 74 7.94 -6.67 -2.80
N THR A 75 8.50 -7.81 -2.39
CA THR A 75 8.02 -8.55 -1.22
C THR A 75 8.10 -7.72 0.06
N PRO A 76 9.25 -7.13 0.45
CA PRO A 76 9.29 -6.28 1.64
C PRO A 76 8.40 -5.04 1.51
N ALA A 77 8.28 -4.43 0.33
CA ALA A 77 7.35 -3.32 0.10
C ALA A 77 5.89 -3.72 0.30
N ALA A 78 5.48 -4.91 -0.16
CA ALA A 78 4.13 -5.43 0.05
C ALA A 78 3.83 -5.69 1.54
N VAL A 79 4.81 -6.20 2.31
CA VAL A 79 4.65 -6.38 3.76
C VAL A 79 4.56 -5.02 4.48
N VAL A 80 5.43 -4.07 4.14
CA VAL A 80 5.38 -2.71 4.70
C VAL A 80 4.05 -2.03 4.37
N ALA A 81 3.57 -2.16 3.12
CA ALA A 81 2.28 -1.66 2.70
C ALA A 81 1.14 -2.30 3.51
N ALA A 82 1.18 -3.61 3.75
CA ALA A 82 0.16 -4.28 4.56
C ALA A 82 0.11 -3.73 5.99
N VAL A 83 1.26 -3.57 6.65
CA VAL A 83 1.33 -2.97 8.00
C VAL A 83 0.82 -1.53 7.98
N TYR A 84 1.22 -0.73 6.98
CA TYR A 84 0.78 0.64 6.82
C TYR A 84 -0.73 0.74 6.63
N VAL A 85 -1.33 -0.09 5.78
CA VAL A 85 -2.78 -0.11 5.52
C VAL A 85 -3.56 -0.55 6.76
N ILE A 86 -3.07 -1.56 7.51
CA ILE A 86 -3.67 -1.92 8.80
C ILE A 86 -3.66 -0.72 9.76
N PHE A 87 -2.51 -0.05 9.88
CA PHE A 87 -2.40 1.14 10.71
C PHE A 87 -3.41 2.23 10.30
N LEU A 88 -3.56 2.51 9.00
CA LEU A 88 -4.53 3.48 8.50
C LEU A 88 -5.98 3.07 8.83
N GLY A 89 -6.33 1.80 8.62
CA GLY A 89 -7.67 1.27 8.91
C GLY A 89 -8.06 1.52 10.37
N PHE A 90 -7.20 1.15 11.32
CA PHE A 90 -7.49 1.40 12.73
C PHE A 90 -7.46 2.88 13.12
N SER A 91 -6.53 3.65 12.56
CA SER A 91 -6.31 5.04 12.96
C SER A 91 -7.39 6.01 12.44
N PHE A 92 -7.96 5.73 11.28
CA PHE A 92 -8.87 6.64 10.59
C PHE A 92 -10.26 6.07 10.32
N HIS A 93 -10.43 4.75 10.36
CA HIS A 93 -11.70 4.05 10.06
C HIS A 93 -12.11 3.04 11.15
N GLY A 94 -11.41 3.04 12.30
CA GLY A 94 -11.61 2.04 13.35
C GLY A 94 -12.95 2.16 14.11
N PRO A 95 -13.22 1.24 15.06
CA PRO A 95 -14.48 1.17 15.81
C PRO A 95 -14.94 2.49 16.46
N SER A 96 -14.01 3.38 16.82
CA SER A 96 -14.31 4.70 17.37
C SER A 96 -15.05 5.63 16.39
N HIS A 97 -15.04 5.34 15.09
CA HIS A 97 -15.62 6.20 14.04
C HIS A 97 -17.01 5.74 13.59
N TRP A 98 -17.37 4.49 13.83
CA TRP A 98 -18.58 3.87 13.25
C TRP A 98 -19.88 4.48 13.76
N ALA A 99 -19.91 4.94 15.02
CA ALA A 99 -21.10 5.57 15.61
C ALA A 99 -21.44 6.92 14.94
N GLY A 100 -20.41 7.66 14.49
CA GLY A 100 -20.58 8.96 13.84
C GLY A 100 -20.82 8.87 12.33
N ASN A 101 -20.32 7.81 11.69
CA ASN A 101 -20.50 7.54 10.28
C ASN A 101 -20.46 6.02 10.02
N GLN A 102 -21.57 5.45 9.54
CA GLN A 102 -21.67 4.00 9.31
C GLN A 102 -20.81 3.53 8.13
N ASP A 103 -20.48 4.41 7.17
CA ASP A 103 -19.64 4.07 6.02
C ASP A 103 -18.20 3.69 6.45
N GLU A 104 -17.76 4.18 7.61
CA GLU A 104 -16.44 3.89 8.18
C GLU A 104 -16.21 2.41 8.44
N PHE A 105 -17.26 1.66 8.77
CA PHE A 105 -17.16 0.20 8.89
C PHE A 105 -16.82 -0.44 7.55
N GLY A 106 -17.44 0.01 6.46
CA GLY A 106 -17.13 -0.44 5.10
C GLY A 106 -15.67 -0.16 4.74
N PHE A 107 -15.23 1.09 4.95
CA PHE A 107 -13.84 1.47 4.71
C PHE A 107 -12.87 0.63 5.54
N PHE A 108 -13.16 0.39 6.82
CA PHE A 108 -12.35 -0.47 7.67
C PHE A 108 -12.19 -1.87 7.10
N VAL A 109 -13.30 -2.50 6.68
CA VAL A 109 -13.28 -3.84 6.07
C VAL A 109 -12.51 -3.85 4.75
N ASP A 110 -12.62 -2.80 3.92
CA ASP A 110 -11.89 -2.67 2.66
C ASP A 110 -10.37 -2.67 2.87
N HIS A 111 -9.87 -2.09 3.97
CA HIS A 111 -8.45 -2.14 4.32
C HIS A 111 -7.97 -3.58 4.52
N PHE A 112 -8.76 -4.46 5.16
CA PHE A 112 -8.40 -5.87 5.32
C PHE A 112 -8.41 -6.64 4.01
N THR A 113 -9.36 -6.33 3.12
CA THR A 113 -9.40 -6.90 1.77
C THR A 113 -8.15 -6.52 0.98
N PHE A 114 -7.74 -5.25 1.06
CA PHE A 114 -6.52 -4.77 0.41
C PHE A 114 -5.26 -5.41 1.02
N VAL A 115 -5.19 -5.54 2.34
CA VAL A 115 -4.12 -6.25 3.07
C VAL A 115 -4.02 -7.71 2.62
N ALA A 116 -5.13 -8.43 2.47
CA ALA A 116 -5.11 -9.80 1.97
C ALA A 116 -4.44 -9.86 0.60
N GLY A 117 -4.80 -8.97 -0.33
CA GLY A 117 -4.15 -8.85 -1.63
C GLY A 117 -2.64 -8.59 -1.53
N LEU A 118 -2.23 -7.69 -0.65
CA LEU A 118 -0.81 -7.36 -0.41
C LEU A 118 -0.03 -8.54 0.17
N LEU A 119 -0.61 -9.32 1.09
CA LEU A 119 0.02 -10.52 1.64
C LEU A 119 0.15 -11.62 0.58
N PHE A 120 -0.88 -11.84 -0.24
CA PHE A 120 -0.78 -12.72 -1.39
C PHE A 120 0.32 -12.26 -2.35
N ALA A 121 0.43 -10.96 -2.64
CA ALA A 121 1.49 -10.41 -3.46
C ALA A 121 2.88 -10.65 -2.85
N ALA A 122 3.04 -10.45 -1.54
CA ALA A 122 4.31 -10.67 -0.84
C ALA A 122 4.83 -12.11 -1.01
N VAL A 123 3.93 -13.10 -0.93
CA VAL A 123 4.26 -14.53 -1.11
C VAL A 123 4.64 -14.87 -2.55
N HIS A 124 3.99 -14.26 -3.54
CA HIS A 124 4.19 -14.62 -4.96
C HIS A 124 5.30 -13.81 -5.65
N GLY A 125 5.69 -12.66 -5.09
CA GLY A 125 6.74 -11.81 -5.63
C GLY A 125 6.32 -11.02 -6.89
N PRO A 126 7.26 -10.26 -7.50
CA PRO A 126 6.96 -9.32 -8.59
C PRO A 126 6.77 -9.97 -9.97
N GLY A 127 6.99 -11.28 -10.09
CA GLY A 127 7.08 -12.01 -11.36
C GLY A 127 8.40 -11.77 -12.11
N SER A 128 8.48 -12.29 -13.35
CA SER A 128 9.70 -12.25 -14.18
C SER A 128 9.77 -11.04 -15.13
N VAL A 129 8.64 -10.36 -15.37
CA VAL A 129 8.51 -9.26 -16.34
C VAL A 129 8.41 -7.91 -15.62
N LEU A 130 9.10 -6.90 -16.17
CA LEU A 130 9.19 -5.55 -15.59
C LEU A 130 9.54 -5.60 -14.09
N ALA A 131 10.46 -6.49 -13.72
CA ALA A 131 10.90 -6.73 -12.35
C ALA A 131 12.39 -6.45 -12.23
N LEU A 132 12.73 -5.29 -11.65
CA LEU A 132 14.10 -4.92 -11.36
C LEU A 132 14.61 -5.73 -10.18
N LYS A 133 15.72 -6.46 -10.38
CA LYS A 133 16.42 -7.15 -9.31
C LYS A 133 17.27 -6.13 -8.55
N ALA A 134 16.80 -5.66 -7.41
CA ALA A 134 17.73 -5.22 -6.36
C ALA A 134 18.53 -6.46 -5.94
N GLY A 135 19.83 -6.32 -5.65
CA GLY A 135 20.72 -7.42 -5.25
C GLY A 135 20.37 -8.12 -3.92
N TRP A 136 19.10 -8.11 -3.51
CA TRP A 136 18.58 -8.80 -2.33
C TRP A 136 18.35 -10.28 -2.67
N THR A 137 19.28 -11.14 -2.26
CA THR A 137 19.26 -12.60 -2.48
C THR A 137 18.36 -13.37 -1.52
N GLY A 138 17.39 -12.70 -0.87
CA GLY A 138 16.39 -13.34 -0.02
C GLY A 138 15.38 -14.13 -0.84
N ARG A 139 15.83 -15.25 -1.40
CA ARG A 139 14.95 -16.31 -1.90
C ARG A 139 14.22 -16.92 -0.69
N ALA A 140 12.89 -16.87 -0.71
CA ALA A 140 12.10 -17.94 -0.12
C ALA A 140 11.92 -19.03 -1.18
#